data_AF-A0A0M3DK62-F1
#
_entry.id   AF-A0A0M3DK62-F1
#
_cell.length_a   1.000
_cell.length_b   1.000
_cell.length_c   1.000
_cell.angle_alpha   90.00
_cell.angle_beta   90.00
_cell.angle_gamma   90.00
#
_symmetry.space_group_name_H-M   'P 1'
#
loop_
_entity.id
_entity.type
_entity.pdbx_description
1 polymer ?
#
loop_
_entity_poly.entity_id
_entity_poly.type
_entity_poly.pdbx_seq_one_letter_code
_entity_poly.pdbx_strand_id
1 'polypeptide(L)'
;MGTSKKIFYVLLTLVEAIMLVGAYLVNYFTHAKMGMLRHVAHKNYVWEQQYSIQNIKYVSILVVVILMLIVLRMYLKRKHILEKIVTIMNVTMVVFVIAFATFILMYSSEEIRAFYYMSAIFGIVTLIQIIKTFIGVIWYKN
;
A
#
# COMPACT_ATOMS: atom_id res chain seq x y z
N MET A 1 9.73 -23.82 3.80
CA MET A 1 9.16 -22.81 4.73
C MET A 1 8.53 -23.46 5.96
N GLY A 2 9.01 -23.13 7.17
CA GLY A 2 8.43 -23.61 8.42
C GLY A 2 7.00 -23.13 8.64
N THR A 3 6.19 -23.88 9.40
CA THR A 3 4.77 -23.61 9.66
C THR A 3 4.51 -22.21 10.22
N SER A 4 5.32 -21.74 11.19
CA SER A 4 5.16 -20.39 11.78
C SER A 4 5.35 -19.26 10.77
N LYS A 5 6.29 -19.42 9.83
CA LYS A 5 6.55 -18.46 8.75
C LYS A 5 5.35 -18.35 7.79
N LYS A 6 4.71 -19.48 7.48
CA LYS A 6 3.49 -19.52 6.65
C LYS A 6 2.32 -18.84 7.33
N ILE A 7 2.10 -19.11 8.62
CA ILE A 7 1.02 -18.50 9.40
C ILE A 7 1.18 -16.98 9.44
N PHE A 8 2.39 -16.48 9.69
CA PHE A 8 2.67 -15.04 9.68
C PHE A 8 2.37 -14.38 8.33
N TYR A 9 2.77 -15.02 7.24
CA TYR A 9 2.49 -14.53 5.88
C TYR A 9 0.98 -14.46 5.59
N VAL A 10 0.23 -15.50 5.96
CA VAL A 10 -1.24 -15.53 5.77
C VAL A 10 -1.92 -14.46 6.62
N LEU A 11 -1.53 -14.30 7.89
CA LEU A 11 -2.06 -13.27 8.78
C LEU A 11 -1.87 -11.86 8.22
N LEU A 12 -0.66 -11.51 7.78
CA LEU A 12 -0.41 -10.20 7.18
C LEU A 12 -1.23 -9.97 5.90
N THR A 13 -1.37 -11.01 5.09
CA THR A 13 -2.18 -10.92 3.86
C THR A 13 -3.67 -10.74 4.16
N LEU A 14 -4.18 -11.33 5.25
CA LEU A 14 -5.54 -11.08 5.73
C LEU A 14 -5.72 -9.63 6.21
N VAL A 15 -4.73 -9.08 6.92
CA VAL A 15 -4.75 -7.67 7.35
C VAL A 15 -4.80 -6.73 6.15
N GLU A 16 -3.97 -6.97 5.13
CA GLU A 16 -4.00 -6.20 3.87
C GLU A 16 -5.38 -6.27 3.21
N ALA A 17 -5.97 -7.46 3.11
CA ALA A 17 -7.29 -7.65 2.52
C ALA A 17 -8.38 -6.87 3.29
N ILE A 18 -8.38 -6.95 4.62
CA ILE A 18 -9.33 -6.20 5.47
C ILE A 18 -9.14 -4.69 5.29
N MET A 19 -7.90 -4.21 5.21
CA MET A 19 -7.62 -2.79 4.97
C MET A 19 -8.14 -2.33 3.61
N LEU A 20 -7.95 -3.13 2.55
CA LEU A 20 -8.48 -2.82 1.22
C LEU A 20 -10.01 -2.77 1.20
N VAL A 21 -10.67 -3.72 1.88
CA VAL A 21 -12.13 -3.67 2.09
C VAL A 21 -12.52 -2.42 2.88
N GLY A 22 -11.74 -2.06 3.90
CA GLY A 22 -11.93 -0.83 4.68
C GLY A 22 -11.85 0.44 3.81
N ALA A 23 -10.87 0.54 2.90
CA ALA A 23 -10.76 1.66 1.97
C ALA A 23 -12.01 1.79 1.09
N TYR A 24 -12.48 0.66 0.55
CA TYR A 24 -13.72 0.63 -0.22
C TYR A 24 -14.93 1.07 0.61
N LEU A 25 -15.06 0.60 1.84
CA LEU A 25 -16.15 0.98 2.75
C LEU A 25 -16.10 2.47 3.09
N VAL A 26 -14.93 3.06 3.32
CA VAL A 26 -14.78 4.50 3.56
C VAL A 26 -15.30 5.29 2.37
N ASN A 27 -14.95 4.89 1.15
CA ASN A 27 -15.47 5.54 -0.05
C ASN A 27 -16.99 5.39 -0.17
N TYR A 28 -17.51 4.17 0.02
CA TYR A 28 -18.94 3.89 0.00
C TYR A 28 -19.73 4.72 1.01
N PHE A 29 -19.30 4.76 2.28
CA PHE A 29 -19.97 5.54 3.32
C PHE A 29 -19.86 7.05 3.11
N THR A 30 -18.80 7.52 2.45
CA THR A 30 -18.68 8.93 2.06
C THR A 30 -19.80 9.32 1.09
N HIS A 31 -20.16 8.44 0.15
CA HIS A 31 -21.29 8.68 -0.76
C HIS A 31 -22.65 8.38 -0.12
N ALA A 32 -22.76 7.34 0.69
CA ALA A 32 -24.04 6.89 1.25
C ALA A 32 -24.53 7.74 2.44
N LYS A 33 -23.62 8.39 3.19
CA LYS A 33 -23.97 9.16 4.40
C LYS A 33 -23.51 10.62 4.30
N MET A 34 -24.47 11.53 4.26
CA MET A 34 -24.23 12.99 4.23
C MET A 34 -23.35 13.49 5.39
N GLY A 35 -23.44 12.88 6.57
CA GLY A 35 -22.58 13.21 7.71
C GLY A 35 -21.10 12.90 7.45
N MET A 36 -20.80 11.71 6.90
CA MET A 36 -19.44 11.33 6.48
C MET A 36 -18.94 12.23 5.37
N LEU A 37 -19.80 12.56 4.39
CA LEU A 37 -19.47 13.47 3.30
C LEU A 37 -19.00 14.83 3.81
N ARG A 38 -19.74 15.43 4.76
CA ARG A 38 -19.38 16.74 5.36
C ARG A 38 -18.10 16.64 6.18
N HIS A 39 -17.93 15.57 6.95
CA HIS A 39 -16.71 15.34 7.73
C HIS A 39 -15.47 15.25 6.85
N VAL A 40 -15.52 14.40 5.82
CA VAL A 40 -14.41 14.21 4.87
C VAL A 40 -14.11 15.50 4.12
N ALA A 41 -15.13 16.22 3.63
CA ALA A 41 -14.93 17.49 2.93
C ALA A 41 -14.25 18.55 3.82
N HIS A 42 -14.66 18.66 5.09
CA HIS A 42 -14.03 19.57 6.04
C HIS A 42 -12.56 19.18 6.30
N LYS A 43 -12.28 17.89 6.47
CA LYS A 43 -10.91 17.40 6.68
C LYS A 43 -10.01 17.61 5.46
N ASN A 44 -10.53 17.38 4.26
CA ASN A 44 -9.81 17.66 3.02
C ASN A 44 -9.41 19.14 2.93
N TYR A 45 -10.35 20.05 3.19
CA TYR A 45 -10.08 21.48 3.18
C TYR A 45 -8.98 21.88 4.18
N VAL A 46 -9.05 21.37 5.42
CA VAL A 46 -8.02 21.62 6.44
C VAL A 46 -6.65 21.09 6.00
N TRP A 47 -6.60 19.89 5.41
CA TRP A 47 -5.35 19.29 4.96
C TRP A 47 -4.75 20.01 3.76
N GLU A 48 -5.57 20.44 2.80
CA GLU A 48 -5.13 21.22 1.64
C GLU A 48 -4.60 22.61 2.03
N GLN A 49 -5.14 23.23 3.08
CA GLN A 49 -4.61 24.49 3.61
C GLN A 49 -3.30 24.31 4.39
N GLN A 50 -3.21 23.26 5.19
CA GLN A 50 -2.08 23.08 6.11
C GLN A 50 -0.86 22.45 5.43
N TYR A 51 -1.07 21.63 4.40
CA TYR A 51 -0.02 20.82 3.80
C TYR A 51 0.06 21.01 2.29
N SER A 52 1.29 21.00 1.77
CA SER A 52 1.50 20.86 0.33
C SER A 52 1.20 19.43 -0.12
N ILE A 53 -0.07 19.15 -0.41
CA ILE A 53 -0.56 17.84 -0.83
C ILE A 53 0.21 17.32 -2.03
N GLN A 54 0.52 18.20 -2.99
CA GLN A 54 1.29 17.83 -4.18
C GLN A 54 2.68 17.27 -3.82
N ASN A 55 3.40 17.94 -2.91
CA ASN A 55 4.70 17.48 -2.45
C ASN A 55 4.59 16.13 -1.70
N ILE A 56 3.58 15.98 -0.84
CA ILE A 56 3.34 14.73 -0.11
C ILE A 56 3.07 13.58 -1.08
N LYS A 57 2.27 13.79 -2.13
CA LYS A 57 1.97 12.77 -3.16
C LYS A 57 3.27 12.27 -3.82
N TYR A 58 4.10 13.18 -4.32
CA TYR A 58 5.34 12.81 -5.01
C TYR A 58 6.37 12.17 -4.09
N VAL A 59 6.56 12.72 -2.88
CA VAL A 59 7.46 12.15 -1.88
C VAL A 59 7.01 10.73 -1.50
N SER A 60 5.71 10.52 -1.31
CA SER A 60 5.16 9.20 -0.96
C SER A 60 5.43 8.16 -2.05
N ILE A 61 5.20 8.50 -3.33
CA ILE A 61 5.53 7.62 -4.46
C ILE A 61 7.04 7.33 -4.48
N LEU A 62 7.86 8.37 -4.36
CA LEU A 62 9.31 8.25 -4.41
C LEU A 62 9.85 7.32 -3.32
N VAL A 63 9.38 7.48 -2.07
CA VAL A 63 9.78 6.62 -0.95
C VAL A 63 9.43 5.16 -1.21
N VAL A 64 8.19 4.87 -1.62
CA VAL A 64 7.72 3.51 -1.87
C VAL A 64 8.48 2.86 -3.03
N VAL A 65 8.76 3.61 -4.10
CA VAL A 65 9.54 3.13 -5.25
C VAL A 65 11.00 2.83 -4.86
N ILE A 66 11.64 3.70 -4.08
CA ILE A 66 13.01 3.45 -3.60
C ILE A 66 13.06 2.18 -2.76
N LEU A 67 12.13 2.01 -1.81
CA LEU A 67 12.05 0.81 -0.99
C LEU A 67 11.84 -0.45 -1.84
N MET A 68 10.94 -0.40 -2.82
CA MET A 68 10.71 -1.49 -3.77
C MET A 68 12.00 -1.87 -4.52
N LEU A 69 12.75 -0.88 -5.04
CA LEU A 69 13.99 -1.12 -5.77
C LEU A 69 15.07 -1.76 -4.88
N ILE A 70 15.17 -1.35 -3.62
CA ILE A 70 16.09 -1.95 -2.65
C ILE A 70 15.77 -3.43 -2.45
N VAL A 71 14.50 -3.75 -2.18
CA VAL A 71 14.04 -5.15 -1.98
C VAL A 71 14.26 -5.98 -3.25
N LEU A 72 13.92 -5.43 -4.42
CA LEU A 72 14.09 -6.12 -5.70
C LEU A 72 15.56 -6.39 -6.01
N ARG A 73 16.45 -5.44 -5.74
CA ARG A 73 17.90 -5.63 -5.91
C ARG A 73 18.43 -6.75 -5.00
N MET A 74 17.95 -6.81 -3.76
CA MET A 74 18.31 -7.89 -2.84
C MET A 74 17.79 -9.26 -3.31
N TYR A 75 16.56 -9.31 -3.81
CA TYR A 75 15.97 -10.51 -4.40
C TYR A 75 16.79 -11.01 -5.59
N LEU A 76 17.12 -10.14 -6.56
CA LEU A 76 17.89 -10.52 -7.75
C LEU A 76 19.27 -11.11 -7.41
N LYS A 77 19.96 -10.55 -6.40
CA LYS A 77 21.26 -11.08 -5.94
C LYS A 77 21.16 -12.49 -5.32
N ARG A 78 20.01 -12.85 -4.76
CA ARG A 78 19.83 -14.10 -4.00
C ARG A 78 18.88 -15.09 -4.68
N LYS A 79 18.33 -14.75 -5.86
CA LYS A 79 17.24 -15.48 -6.53
C LYS A 79 17.44 -16.99 -6.61
N HIS A 80 18.66 -17.46 -6.85
CA HIS A 80 18.98 -18.88 -6.99
C HIS A 80 18.82 -19.70 -5.70
N ILE A 81 18.86 -19.05 -4.53
CA ILE A 81 18.80 -19.68 -3.21
C ILE A 81 17.42 -19.49 -2.58
N LEU A 82 16.49 -18.78 -3.23
CA LEU A 82 15.20 -18.43 -2.63
C LEU A 82 14.09 -19.38 -3.08
N GLU A 83 13.13 -19.62 -2.18
CA GLU A 83 11.94 -20.42 -2.50
C GLU A 83 11.07 -19.71 -3.55
N LYS A 84 10.34 -20.48 -4.37
CA LYS A 84 9.42 -19.94 -5.40
C LYS A 84 8.40 -18.94 -4.84
N ILE A 85 7.94 -19.12 -3.60
CA ILE A 85 6.98 -18.20 -2.94
C ILE A 85 7.50 -16.76 -2.86
N VAL A 86 8.81 -16.57 -2.68
CA VAL A 86 9.43 -15.23 -2.61
C VAL A 86 9.33 -14.50 -3.95
N THR A 87 9.30 -15.24 -5.06
CA THR A 87 9.09 -14.65 -6.39
C THR A 87 7.67 -14.11 -6.51
N ILE A 88 6.66 -14.84 -6.03
CA ILE A 88 5.25 -14.40 -6.00
C ILE A 88 5.11 -13.15 -5.10
N MET A 89 5.81 -13.12 -3.96
CA MET A 89 5.84 -11.95 -3.06
C MET A 89 6.42 -10.70 -3.74
N ASN A 90 7.49 -10.85 -4.53
CA ASN A 90 8.07 -9.74 -5.29
C ASN A 90 7.14 -9.25 -6.41
N VAL A 91 6.49 -10.16 -7.15
CA VAL A 91 5.53 -9.77 -8.20
C VAL A 91 4.35 -9.01 -7.59
N THR A 92 3.76 -9.52 -6.51
CA THR A 92 2.65 -8.85 -5.80
C THR A 92 3.05 -7.50 -5.22
N MET A 93 4.28 -7.37 -4.71
CA MET A 93 4.83 -6.08 -4.27
C MET A 93 4.87 -5.06 -5.42
N VAL A 94 5.41 -5.45 -6.59
CA VAL A 94 5.47 -4.54 -7.76
C VAL A 94 4.07 -4.11 -8.18
N VAL A 95 3.11 -5.04 -8.21
CA VAL A 95 1.71 -4.73 -8.54
C VAL A 95 1.11 -3.71 -7.56
N PHE A 96 1.34 -3.86 -6.25
CA PHE A 96 0.83 -2.92 -5.25
C PHE A 96 1.44 -1.53 -5.37
N VAL A 97 2.75 -1.45 -5.62
CA VAL A 97 3.44 -0.17 -5.82
C VAL A 97 2.91 0.55 -7.06
N ILE A 98 2.74 -0.18 -8.17
CA ILE A 98 2.15 0.39 -9.39
C ILE A 98 0.72 0.85 -9.14
N ALA A 99 -0.12 0.01 -8.53
CA ALA A 99 -1.51 0.36 -8.23
C ALA A 99 -1.62 1.61 -7.33
N PHE A 100 -0.77 1.71 -6.31
CA PHE A 100 -0.69 2.88 -5.44
C PHE A 100 -0.25 4.14 -6.19
N ALA A 101 0.82 4.05 -7.00
CA ALA A 101 1.32 5.17 -7.79
C ALA A 101 0.26 5.65 -8.80
N THR A 102 -0.36 4.72 -9.53
CA THR A 102 -1.44 5.00 -10.47
C THR A 102 -2.62 5.66 -9.77
N PHE A 103 -3.04 5.15 -8.60
CA PHE A 103 -4.13 5.75 -7.84
C PHE A 103 -3.84 7.19 -7.42
N ILE A 104 -2.63 7.45 -6.90
CA ILE A 104 -2.23 8.81 -6.50
C ILE A 104 -2.12 9.75 -7.70
N LEU A 105 -1.63 9.28 -8.85
CA LEU A 105 -1.43 10.13 -10.03
C LEU A 105 -2.71 10.40 -10.80
N MET A 106 -3.63 9.43 -10.88
CA MET A 106 -4.87 9.57 -11.66
C MET A 106 -5.96 10.32 -10.90
N TYR A 107 -6.05 10.17 -9.58
CA TYR A 107 -7.16 10.72 -8.80
C TYR A 107 -6.76 11.91 -7.91
N SER A 108 -7.77 12.68 -7.51
CA SER A 108 -7.68 13.81 -6.60
C SER A 108 -8.86 13.83 -5.59
N SER A 109 -8.81 14.75 -4.62
CA SER A 109 -9.90 15.02 -3.68
C SER A 109 -11.15 15.57 -4.36
N GLU A 110 -11.02 16.16 -5.56
CA GLU A 110 -12.12 16.70 -6.35
C GLU A 110 -12.92 15.58 -7.04
N GLU A 111 -12.23 14.58 -7.59
CA GLU A 111 -12.85 13.42 -8.24
C GLU A 111 -13.39 12.44 -7.22
N ILE A 112 -12.58 12.13 -6.20
CA ILE A 112 -12.96 11.21 -5.14
C ILE A 112 -12.79 11.92 -3.80
N ARG A 113 -13.90 12.26 -3.15
CA ARG A 113 -13.87 12.97 -1.86
C ARG A 113 -13.10 12.19 -0.78
N ALA A 114 -13.19 10.87 -0.79
CA ALA A 114 -12.44 10.01 0.14
C ALA A 114 -10.97 9.77 -0.26
N PHE A 115 -10.43 10.48 -1.26
CA PHE A 115 -9.11 10.25 -1.85
C PHE A 115 -7.98 10.24 -0.82
N TYR A 116 -7.94 11.18 0.12
CA TYR A 116 -6.87 11.24 1.13
C TYR A 116 -6.92 10.08 2.12
N TYR A 117 -8.11 9.62 2.50
CA TYR A 117 -8.26 8.44 3.35
C TYR A 117 -7.87 7.17 2.61
N MET A 118 -8.31 7.02 1.35
CA MET A 118 -7.96 5.86 0.53
C MET A 118 -6.48 5.80 0.20
N SER A 119 -5.85 6.94 -0.16
CA SER A 119 -4.42 6.99 -0.44
C SER A 119 -3.59 6.64 0.80
N ALA A 120 -4.00 7.10 1.99
CA ALA A 120 -3.37 6.69 3.25
C ALA A 120 -3.46 5.17 3.47
N ILE A 121 -4.64 4.57 3.30
CA ILE A 121 -4.84 3.12 3.47
C ILE A 121 -4.03 2.33 2.43
N PHE A 122 -4.09 2.72 1.16
CA PHE A 122 -3.31 2.06 0.10
C PHE A 122 -1.80 2.20 0.31
N GLY A 123 -1.35 3.35 0.82
CA GLY A 123 0.04 3.55 1.19
C GLY A 123 0.48 2.58 2.30
N ILE A 124 -0.32 2.45 3.36
CA ILE A 124 -0.05 1.51 4.46
C ILE A 124 -0.02 0.07 3.94
N VAL A 125 -1.01 -0.34 3.16
CA VAL A 125 -1.07 -1.70 2.58
C VAL A 125 0.16 -1.99 1.71
N THR A 126 0.60 -1.02 0.91
CA THR A 126 1.80 -1.14 0.08
C THR A 126 3.06 -1.28 0.93
N LEU A 127 3.18 -0.51 2.02
CA LEU A 127 4.30 -0.62 2.94
C LEU A 127 4.34 -1.98 3.64
N ILE A 128 3.19 -2.49 4.10
CA ILE A 128 3.09 -3.84 4.69
C ILE A 128 3.57 -4.90 3.67
N GLN A 129 3.11 -4.80 2.42
CA GLN A 129 3.51 -5.73 1.36
C GLN A 129 5.03 -5.67 1.07
N ILE A 130 5.64 -4.47 1.07
CA ILE A 130 7.10 -4.30 0.91
C ILE A 130 7.85 -4.93 2.08
N ILE A 131 7.44 -4.65 3.32
CA ILE A 131 8.07 -5.20 4.54
C ILE A 131 7.95 -6.72 4.56
N LYS A 132 6.77 -7.26 4.25
CA LYS A 132 6.52 -8.70 4.15
C LYS A 132 7.43 -9.34 3.11
N THR A 133 7.59 -8.71 1.95
CA THR A 133 8.48 -9.18 0.86
C THR A 133 9.95 -9.13 1.28
N PHE A 134 10.38 -8.06 1.93
CA PHE A 134 11.74 -7.93 2.46
C PHE A 134 12.07 -9.05 3.45
N ILE A 135 11.17 -9.33 4.41
CA ILE A 135 11.34 -10.44 5.37
C ILE A 135 11.44 -11.77 4.61
N GLY A 136 10.58 -11.99 3.60
CA GLY A 136 10.63 -13.18 2.76
C GLY A 136 11.98 -13.38 2.07
N VAL A 137 12.57 -12.32 1.51
CA VAL A 137 13.90 -12.34 0.85
C VAL A 137 15.03 -12.69 1.82
N ILE A 138 14.92 -12.35 3.11
CA ILE A 138 15.95 -12.67 4.12
C ILE A 138 15.77 -14.09 4.66
N TRP A 139 14.53 -14.51 4.93
CA TRP A 139 14.23 -15.68 5.74
C TRP A 139 13.89 -16.96 4.98
N TYR A 140 13.47 -16.87 3.71
CA TYR A 140 12.98 -18.03 2.94
C TYR A 140 14.04 -18.48 1.94
N LYS A 141 15.02 -19.21 2.46
CA LYS A 141 16.06 -19.89 1.68
C LYS A 141 15.57 -21.30 1.34
N ASN A 142 15.82 -21.70 0.10
CA ASN A 142 15.56 -23.02 -0.47
C ASN A 142 16.61 -24.04 0.00
#